data_AF-A0AAV2ELJ3-F1
#
_entry.id   AF-A0AAV2ELJ3-F1
#
_cell.length_a   1.000
_cell.length_b   1.000
_cell.length_c   1.000
_cell.angle_alpha   90.00
_cell.angle_beta   90.00
_cell.angle_gamma   90.00
#
_symmetry.space_group_name_H-M   'P 1'
#
loop_
_entity.id
_entity.type
_entity.pdbx_description
1 polymer ?
#
loop_
_entity_poly.entity_id
_entity_poly.type
_entity_poly.pdbx_seq_one_letter_code
_entity_poly.pdbx_strand_id
1 'polypeptide(L)'
;MIGILGENNEVVLSECSRGFGTWMVAHSIELLTAGSNEADILVHEEHENLGGISLEELHRLVYAQLLSSHLLTWQIAPIYLTSCMRQGMGMLEILLLKQPVQENQVLLKNLEICRLYELDGVRSHLMEISGMYHWKHGRKGCAVFWLQQAQDEVRLSKIASQLFESVGKSISGESFKQWEGLIELLGSEGQPAGGLDFLHKYRDFKKCLQHPDSKKDADAARQAVESLMSLMRNASTPQHFWLPILYDAVKLLSWDKRPLINVSQTNLLLNKLQELSLARLRPDFVEPELPTHALNHVRYSLATNLGRAILEES
;
A
#
# COMPACT_ATOMS: atom_id res chain seq x y z
N MET A 1 -30.65 49.31 2.32
CA MET A 1 -30.43 50.77 2.15
C MET A 1 -30.04 51.45 3.45
N ILE A 2 -30.78 51.29 4.57
CA ILE A 2 -30.42 51.94 5.84
C ILE A 2 -29.00 51.56 6.33
N GLY A 3 -28.62 50.28 6.28
CA GLY A 3 -27.26 49.84 6.64
C GLY A 3 -26.16 50.45 5.75
N ILE A 4 -26.38 50.53 4.44
CA ILE A 4 -25.43 51.13 3.48
C ILE A 4 -25.30 52.64 3.71
N LEU A 5 -26.43 53.34 3.85
CA LEU A 5 -26.45 54.79 4.06
C LEU A 5 -25.94 55.19 5.45
N GLY A 6 -25.98 54.28 6.41
CA GLY A 6 -25.47 54.46 7.77
C GLY A 6 -24.09 53.83 8.00
N GLU A 7 -23.39 53.39 6.96
CA GLU A 7 -22.06 52.74 7.02
C GLU A 7 -21.97 51.60 8.05
N ASN A 8 -23.09 50.89 8.28
CA ASN A 8 -23.17 49.80 9.24
C ASN A 8 -23.00 48.46 8.52
N ASN A 9 -21.75 48.00 8.47
CA ASN A 9 -21.35 46.78 7.77
C ASN A 9 -22.01 45.51 8.34
N GLU A 10 -22.24 45.44 9.65
CA GLU A 10 -22.91 44.29 10.28
C GLU A 10 -24.37 44.16 9.82
N VAL A 11 -25.10 45.28 9.73
CA VAL A 11 -26.48 45.30 9.22
C VAL A 11 -26.51 44.90 7.75
N VAL A 12 -25.52 45.33 6.96
CA VAL A 12 -25.41 44.93 5.55
C VAL A 12 -25.17 43.43 5.43
N LEU A 13 -24.22 42.86 6.17
CA LEU A 13 -23.93 41.42 6.16
C LEU A 13 -25.13 40.58 6.62
N SER A 14 -25.85 41.02 7.67
CA SER A 14 -27.06 40.36 8.17
C SER A 14 -28.18 40.33 7.12
N GLU A 15 -28.43 41.44 6.44
CA GLU A 15 -29.42 41.51 5.36
C GLU A 15 -29.00 40.70 4.13
N CYS A 16 -27.70 40.69 3.79
CA CYS A 16 -27.16 39.85 2.73
C CYS A 16 -27.37 38.36 3.03
N SER A 17 -27.12 37.93 4.27
CA SER A 17 -27.35 36.56 4.72
C SER A 17 -28.81 36.16 4.57
N ARG A 18 -29.72 37.03 5.05
CA ARG A 18 -31.16 36.80 5.02
C ARG A 18 -31.75 36.80 3.61
N GLY A 19 -31.27 37.69 2.74
CA GLY A 19 -31.83 37.92 1.41
C GLY A 19 -31.23 37.04 0.30
N PHE A 20 -29.95 36.70 0.41
CA PHE A 20 -29.19 36.08 -0.69
C PHE A 20 -28.41 34.83 -0.27
N GLY A 21 -28.38 34.50 1.01
CA GLY A 21 -27.76 33.28 1.53
C GLY A 21 -26.24 33.36 1.70
N THR A 22 -25.66 32.23 2.10
CA THR A 22 -24.27 32.13 2.59
C THR A 22 -23.22 32.42 1.52
N TRP A 23 -23.50 32.11 0.25
CA TRP A 23 -22.63 32.46 -0.88
C TRP A 23 -22.43 33.97 -0.99
N MET A 24 -23.52 34.74 -0.96
CA MET A 24 -23.44 36.19 -1.10
C MET A 24 -22.63 36.79 0.05
N VAL A 25 -22.84 36.33 1.28
CA VAL A 25 -22.12 36.87 2.43
C VAL A 25 -20.62 36.59 2.35
N ALA A 26 -20.25 35.35 2.02
CA ALA A 26 -18.85 34.94 1.88
C ALA A 26 -18.06 35.78 0.86
N HIS A 27 -18.71 36.23 -0.22
CA HIS A 27 -18.08 37.08 -1.25
C HIS A 27 -18.33 38.58 -1.07
N SER A 28 -19.37 38.98 -0.33
CA SER A 28 -19.64 40.40 -0.06
C SER A 28 -18.56 41.06 0.78
N ILE A 29 -17.82 40.28 1.57
CA ILE A 29 -16.67 40.75 2.35
C ILE A 29 -15.63 41.45 1.47
N GLU A 30 -15.27 40.84 0.33
CA GLU A 30 -14.30 41.44 -0.61
C GLU A 30 -14.78 42.78 -1.17
N LEU A 31 -16.10 42.96 -1.31
CA LEU A 31 -16.70 44.21 -1.76
C LEU A 31 -16.79 45.25 -0.63
N LEU A 32 -17.04 44.82 0.60
CA LEU A 32 -17.15 45.69 1.78
C LEU A 32 -15.80 46.25 2.20
N THR A 33 -14.73 45.48 2.06
CA THR A 33 -13.36 45.91 2.38
C THR A 33 -12.72 46.72 1.26
N ALA A 34 -13.31 46.74 0.06
CA ALA A 34 -12.82 47.51 -1.08
C ALA A 34 -12.95 49.03 -0.85
N GLY A 35 -11.98 49.61 -0.14
CA GLY A 35 -11.85 51.05 0.09
C GLY A 35 -12.32 51.56 1.46
N SER A 36 -12.63 50.68 2.42
CA SER A 36 -12.95 51.07 3.81
C SER A 36 -12.03 50.34 4.80
N ASN A 37 -11.21 51.12 5.53
CA ASN A 37 -10.32 50.58 6.55
C ASN A 37 -11.09 50.07 7.77
N GLU A 38 -12.21 50.71 8.10
CA GLU A 38 -13.07 50.34 9.21
C GLU A 38 -13.77 49.00 8.95
N ALA A 39 -14.24 48.79 7.72
CA ALA A 39 -14.78 47.49 7.28
C ALA A 39 -13.70 46.41 7.28
N ASP A 40 -12.50 46.75 6.84
CA ASP A 40 -11.35 45.84 6.82
C ASP A 40 -10.98 45.35 8.23
N ILE A 41 -10.89 46.26 9.21
CA ILE A 41 -10.62 45.91 10.61
C ILE A 41 -11.74 45.03 11.16
N LEU A 42 -13.00 45.44 11.00
CA LEU A 42 -14.15 44.72 11.55
C LEU A 42 -14.21 43.26 11.06
N VAL A 43 -13.91 43.04 9.78
CA VAL A 43 -14.11 41.74 9.14
C VAL A 43 -12.94 40.78 9.41
N HIS A 44 -11.74 41.31 9.60
CA HIS A 44 -10.53 40.52 9.87
C HIS A 44 -10.17 40.42 11.37
N GLU A 45 -10.79 41.23 12.24
CA GLU A 45 -10.61 41.13 13.69
C GLU A 45 -11.05 39.74 14.19
N GLU A 46 -10.20 39.11 15.00
CA GLU A 46 -10.51 37.81 15.60
C GLU A 46 -11.35 38.00 16.86
N HIS A 47 -12.43 37.24 16.98
CA HIS A 47 -13.31 37.34 18.15
C HIS A 47 -13.21 36.09 19.04
N GLU A 48 -12.85 36.26 20.32
CA GLU A 48 -12.70 35.15 21.28
C GLU A 48 -13.99 34.33 21.45
N ASN A 49 -15.16 34.98 21.42
CA ASN A 49 -16.46 34.33 21.51
C ASN A 49 -16.79 33.44 20.28
N LEU A 50 -16.09 33.63 19.16
CA LEU A 50 -16.17 32.78 17.97
C LEU A 50 -15.06 31.71 17.93
N GLY A 51 -14.31 31.55 19.02
CA GLY A 51 -13.16 30.64 19.08
C GLY A 51 -11.91 31.22 18.41
N GLY A 52 -11.79 32.56 18.39
CA GLY A 52 -10.63 33.26 17.84
C GLY A 52 -10.59 33.30 16.32
N ILE A 53 -11.73 33.16 15.65
CA ILE A 53 -11.85 33.33 14.19
C ILE A 53 -12.42 34.71 13.87
N SER A 54 -12.11 35.20 12.66
CA SER A 54 -12.65 36.44 12.15
C SER A 54 -14.05 36.27 11.56
N LEU A 55 -14.74 37.38 11.30
CA LEU A 55 -16.04 37.36 10.62
C LEU A 55 -15.89 36.85 9.18
N GLU A 56 -14.78 37.16 8.52
CA GLU A 56 -14.44 36.61 7.21
C GLU A 56 -14.34 35.08 7.24
N GLU A 57 -13.53 34.56 8.17
CA GLU A 57 -13.33 33.13 8.32
C GLU A 57 -14.65 32.43 8.66
N LEU A 58 -15.44 32.98 9.58
CA LEU A 58 -16.76 32.43 9.93
C LEU A 58 -17.65 32.23 8.69
N HIS A 59 -17.81 33.26 7.86
CA HIS A 59 -18.70 33.18 6.70
C HIS A 59 -18.16 32.23 5.61
N ARG A 60 -16.84 32.19 5.40
CA ARG A 60 -16.21 31.22 4.49
C ARG A 60 -16.41 29.79 4.99
N LEU A 61 -16.24 29.53 6.28
CA LEU A 61 -16.46 28.21 6.88
C LEU A 61 -17.91 27.77 6.73
N VAL A 62 -18.88 28.66 7.02
CA VAL A 62 -20.31 28.36 6.85
C VAL A 62 -20.65 28.03 5.40
N TYR A 63 -20.11 28.80 4.44
CA TYR A 63 -20.34 28.52 3.03
C TYR A 63 -19.66 27.22 2.58
N ALA A 64 -18.44 26.95 3.03
CA ALA A 64 -17.74 25.71 2.76
C ALA A 64 -18.48 24.48 3.32
N GLN A 65 -19.12 24.58 4.48
CA GLN A 65 -19.97 23.52 5.03
C GLN A 65 -21.19 23.24 4.15
N LEU A 66 -21.84 24.28 3.63
CA LEU A 66 -22.94 24.12 2.68
C LEU A 66 -22.46 23.39 1.42
N LEU A 67 -21.35 23.83 0.82
CA LEU A 67 -20.74 23.18 -0.35
C LEU A 67 -20.40 21.71 -0.08
N SER A 68 -19.85 21.43 1.10
CA SER A 68 -19.46 20.09 1.57
C SER A 68 -20.63 19.12 1.69
N SER A 69 -21.85 19.62 1.92
CA SER A 69 -23.04 18.80 2.12
C SER A 69 -23.64 18.22 0.84
N HIS A 70 -23.18 18.68 -0.33
CA HIS A 70 -23.74 18.31 -1.63
C HIS A 70 -22.73 17.63 -2.56
N LEU A 71 -23.18 16.55 -3.22
CA LEU A 71 -22.36 15.67 -4.05
C LEU A 71 -21.65 16.39 -5.23
N LEU A 72 -22.27 17.43 -5.79
CA LEU A 72 -21.73 18.14 -6.96
C LEU A 72 -20.82 19.30 -6.60
N THR A 73 -20.89 19.81 -5.37
CA THR A 73 -20.21 21.06 -4.96
C THR A 73 -19.13 20.86 -3.91
N TRP A 74 -19.05 19.68 -3.27
CA TRP A 74 -18.06 19.44 -2.21
C TRP A 74 -16.61 19.65 -2.69
N GLN A 75 -16.32 19.43 -3.98
CA GLN A 75 -15.00 19.66 -4.59
C GLN A 75 -14.60 21.14 -4.60
N ILE A 76 -15.54 22.06 -4.43
CA ILE A 76 -15.30 23.51 -4.36
C ILE A 76 -14.97 23.92 -2.92
N ALA A 77 -15.48 23.20 -1.92
CA ALA A 77 -15.26 23.52 -0.51
C ALA A 77 -13.78 23.65 -0.11
N PRO A 78 -12.83 22.80 -0.58
CA PRO A 78 -11.41 22.95 -0.29
C PRO A 78 -10.85 24.36 -0.55
N ILE A 79 -11.30 25.04 -1.62
CA ILE A 79 -10.83 26.38 -1.98
C ILE A 79 -11.11 27.37 -0.86
N TYR A 80 -12.31 27.30 -0.28
CA TYR A 80 -12.69 28.15 0.85
C TYR A 80 -11.99 27.70 2.13
N LEU A 81 -11.98 26.41 2.42
CA LEU A 81 -11.38 25.87 3.64
C LEU A 81 -9.89 26.20 3.73
N THR A 82 -9.14 26.18 2.63
CA THR A 82 -7.69 26.48 2.67
C THR A 82 -7.37 27.95 2.85
N SER A 83 -8.36 28.83 2.66
CA SER A 83 -8.22 30.26 2.96
C SER A 83 -8.55 30.61 4.42
N CYS A 84 -9.01 29.64 5.22
CA CYS A 84 -9.38 29.82 6.62
C CYS A 84 -8.22 29.39 7.53
N MET A 85 -7.57 30.35 8.19
CA MET A 85 -6.30 30.12 8.90
C MET A 85 -6.45 29.31 10.18
N ARG A 86 -7.57 29.42 10.89
CA ARG A 86 -7.75 28.79 12.20
C ARG A 86 -8.33 27.38 12.10
N GLN A 87 -9.47 27.24 11.43
CA GLN A 87 -10.26 25.99 11.45
C GLN A 87 -10.33 25.29 10.10
N GLY A 88 -9.96 25.98 9.02
CA GLY A 88 -10.12 25.52 7.65
C GLY A 88 -9.49 24.16 7.34
N MET A 89 -8.21 24.00 7.68
CA MET A 89 -7.46 22.78 7.38
C MET A 89 -8.03 21.55 8.11
N GLY A 90 -8.35 21.66 9.41
CA GLY A 90 -8.97 20.56 10.14
C GLY A 90 -10.34 20.17 9.57
N MET A 91 -11.11 21.15 9.11
CA MET A 91 -12.38 20.90 8.43
C MET A 91 -12.20 20.24 7.05
N LEU A 92 -11.14 20.58 6.32
CA LEU A 92 -10.79 19.94 5.05
C LEU A 92 -10.43 18.46 5.26
N GLU A 93 -9.64 18.14 6.28
CA GLU A 93 -9.32 16.75 6.62
C GLU A 93 -10.59 15.95 6.93
N ILE A 94 -11.50 16.50 7.76
CA ILE A 94 -12.79 15.87 8.08
C ILE A 94 -13.64 15.66 6.83
N LEU A 95 -13.68 16.65 5.91
CA LEU A 95 -14.42 16.54 4.66
C LEU A 95 -13.91 15.37 3.81
N LEU A 96 -12.60 15.27 3.63
CA LEU A 96 -11.96 14.25 2.79
C LEU A 96 -12.16 12.84 3.37
N LEU A 97 -12.06 12.70 4.70
CA LEU A 97 -12.28 11.44 5.41
C LEU A 97 -13.74 10.95 5.35
N LYS A 98 -14.70 11.84 5.12
CA LYS A 98 -16.14 11.50 5.01
C LYS A 98 -16.57 11.08 3.60
N GLN A 99 -15.76 11.31 2.57
CA GLN A 99 -16.15 10.97 1.21
C GLN A 99 -16.20 9.45 0.98
N PRO A 100 -17.05 8.96 0.07
CA PRO A 100 -17.12 7.54 -0.26
C PRO A 100 -15.89 7.08 -1.04
N VAL A 101 -14.87 6.61 -0.32
CA VAL A 101 -13.60 6.10 -0.91
C VAL A 101 -13.74 4.77 -1.68
N GLN A 102 -14.93 4.16 -1.65
CA GLN A 102 -15.23 2.94 -2.40
C GLN A 102 -15.30 3.18 -3.91
N GLU A 103 -15.57 4.43 -4.32
CA GLU A 103 -15.66 4.85 -5.70
C GLU A 103 -14.31 5.42 -6.17
N ASN A 104 -13.67 4.74 -7.12
CA ASN A 104 -12.33 5.13 -7.60
C ASN A 104 -12.25 6.59 -8.06
N GLN A 105 -13.30 7.12 -8.71
CA GLN A 105 -13.31 8.50 -9.18
C GLN A 105 -13.28 9.52 -8.02
N VAL A 106 -14.04 9.26 -6.96
CA VAL A 106 -14.07 10.12 -5.77
C VAL A 106 -12.76 10.00 -5.01
N LEU A 107 -12.23 8.79 -4.84
CA LEU A 107 -10.94 8.55 -4.20
C LEU A 107 -9.82 9.30 -4.92
N LEU A 108 -9.69 9.18 -6.24
CA LEU A 108 -8.63 9.85 -7.00
C LEU A 108 -8.69 11.38 -6.84
N LYS A 109 -9.91 11.96 -6.83
CA LYS A 109 -10.09 13.40 -6.56
C LYS A 109 -9.65 13.78 -5.16
N ASN A 110 -10.01 12.99 -4.15
CA ASN A 110 -9.55 13.23 -2.79
C ASN A 110 -8.03 13.18 -2.68
N LEU A 111 -7.40 12.19 -3.30
CA LEU A 111 -5.94 12.04 -3.27
C LEU A 111 -5.25 13.24 -3.93
N GLU A 112 -5.82 13.78 -5.01
CA GLU A 112 -5.30 14.98 -5.66
C GLU A 112 -5.47 16.22 -4.77
N ILE A 113 -6.61 16.37 -4.10
CA ILE A 113 -6.81 17.45 -3.11
C ILE A 113 -5.78 17.31 -1.97
N CYS A 114 -5.58 16.11 -1.42
CA CYS A 114 -4.55 15.89 -0.41
C CYS A 114 -3.15 16.24 -0.92
N ARG A 115 -2.83 15.93 -2.18
CA ARG A 115 -1.55 16.27 -2.79
C ARG A 115 -1.37 17.78 -2.94
N LEU A 116 -2.41 18.50 -3.36
CA LEU A 116 -2.39 19.95 -3.55
C LEU A 116 -2.20 20.72 -2.23
N TYR A 117 -2.72 20.18 -1.13
CA TYR A 117 -2.69 20.82 0.19
C TYR A 117 -1.79 20.08 1.21
N GLU A 118 -0.88 19.23 0.73
CA GLU A 118 0.14 18.54 1.53
C GLU A 118 -0.41 17.71 2.72
N LEU A 119 -1.62 17.15 2.56
CA LEU A 119 -2.28 16.31 3.56
C LEU A 119 -1.85 14.84 3.43
N ASP A 120 -0.55 14.57 3.55
CA ASP A 120 0.03 13.22 3.34
C ASP A 120 -0.55 12.17 4.30
N GLY A 121 -0.80 12.53 5.57
CA GLY A 121 -1.39 11.62 6.56
C GLY A 121 -2.81 11.17 6.17
N VAL A 122 -3.65 12.11 5.73
CA VAL A 122 -5.00 11.81 5.23
C VAL A 122 -4.90 11.00 3.93
N ARG A 123 -4.00 11.37 3.02
CA ARG A 123 -3.79 10.67 1.74
C ARG A 123 -3.50 9.18 1.97
N SER A 124 -2.52 8.86 2.81
CA SER A 124 -2.17 7.48 3.14
C SER A 124 -3.34 6.74 3.79
N HIS A 125 -4.05 7.39 4.73
CA HIS A 125 -5.20 6.78 5.38
C HIS A 125 -6.36 6.45 4.42
N LEU A 126 -6.65 7.31 3.44
CA LEU A 126 -7.67 7.03 2.42
C LEU A 126 -7.28 5.83 1.55
N MET A 127 -6.01 5.73 1.16
CA MET A 127 -5.49 4.57 0.41
C MET A 127 -5.58 3.28 1.23
N GLU A 128 -5.26 3.33 2.53
CA GLU A 128 -5.43 2.21 3.45
C GLU A 128 -6.88 1.71 3.51
N ILE A 129 -7.84 2.62 3.71
CA ILE A 129 -9.26 2.28 3.76
C ILE A 129 -9.71 1.64 2.44
N SER A 130 -9.32 2.23 1.30
CA SER A 130 -9.63 1.69 -0.02
C SER A 130 -9.04 0.29 -0.21
N GLY A 131 -7.76 0.11 0.12
CA GLY A 131 -7.09 -1.19 0.06
C GLY A 131 -7.83 -2.26 0.86
N MET A 132 -8.19 -1.96 2.11
CA MET A 132 -8.94 -2.88 2.96
C MET A 132 -10.36 -3.13 2.47
N TYR A 133 -11.03 -2.13 1.90
CA TYR A 133 -12.33 -2.29 1.28
C TYR A 133 -12.27 -3.28 0.11
N HIS A 134 -11.33 -3.09 -0.82
CA HIS A 134 -11.12 -3.98 -1.96
C HIS A 134 -10.76 -5.41 -1.52
N TRP A 135 -9.96 -5.55 -0.46
CA TRP A 135 -9.60 -6.85 0.10
C TRP A 135 -10.82 -7.64 0.56
N LYS A 136 -11.68 -7.00 1.37
CA LYS A 136 -12.92 -7.61 1.89
C LYS A 136 -13.92 -7.99 0.80
N HIS A 137 -13.85 -7.35 -0.36
CA HIS A 137 -14.74 -7.61 -1.51
C HIS A 137 -14.11 -8.53 -2.56
N GLY A 138 -13.02 -9.23 -2.24
CA GLY A 138 -12.38 -10.20 -3.14
C GLY A 138 -11.59 -9.58 -4.29
N ARG A 139 -11.49 -8.25 -4.38
CA ARG A 139 -10.73 -7.52 -5.40
C ARG A 139 -9.26 -7.39 -4.96
N LYS A 140 -8.57 -8.54 -4.87
CA LYS A 140 -7.22 -8.66 -4.29
C LYS A 140 -6.17 -7.77 -4.94
N GLY A 141 -6.20 -7.63 -6.26
CA GLY A 141 -5.27 -6.78 -7.00
C GLY A 141 -5.37 -5.30 -6.64
N CYS A 142 -6.58 -4.75 -6.72
CA CYS A 142 -6.85 -3.38 -6.28
C CYS A 142 -6.50 -3.15 -4.80
N ALA A 143 -6.74 -4.16 -3.96
CA ALA A 143 -6.41 -4.08 -2.55
C ALA A 143 -4.90 -3.92 -2.33
N VAL A 144 -4.10 -4.78 -2.95
CA VAL A 144 -2.64 -4.72 -2.87
C VAL A 144 -2.11 -3.44 -3.47
N PHE A 145 -2.62 -3.02 -4.64
CA PHE A 145 -2.24 -1.75 -5.26
C PHE A 145 -2.40 -0.58 -4.29
N TRP A 146 -3.57 -0.40 -3.69
CA TRP A 146 -3.80 0.73 -2.78
C TRP A 146 -2.99 0.63 -1.49
N LEU A 147 -2.78 -0.56 -0.94
CA LEU A 147 -1.94 -0.75 0.24
C LEU A 147 -0.44 -0.49 -0.05
N GLN A 148 0.03 -0.78 -1.26
CA GLN A 148 1.37 -0.41 -1.72
C GLN A 148 1.52 1.10 -1.84
N GLN A 149 0.53 1.78 -2.45
CA GLN A 149 0.53 3.25 -2.51
C GLN A 149 0.50 3.89 -1.11
N ALA A 150 -0.19 3.26 -0.16
CA ALA A 150 -0.22 3.68 1.25
C ALA A 150 1.07 3.35 2.04
N GLN A 151 1.99 2.57 1.48
CA GLN A 151 3.18 2.05 2.17
C GLN A 151 2.85 1.23 3.45
N ASP A 152 1.73 0.51 3.45
CA ASP A 152 1.30 -0.31 4.59
C ASP A 152 1.95 -1.70 4.59
N GLU A 153 3.25 -1.73 4.92
CA GLU A 153 4.06 -2.95 4.93
C GLU A 153 3.50 -4.04 5.87
N VAL A 154 2.88 -3.63 6.99
CA VAL A 154 2.33 -4.56 7.98
C VAL A 154 1.15 -5.33 7.40
N ARG A 155 0.21 -4.64 6.74
CA ARG A 155 -0.93 -5.32 6.10
C ARG A 155 -0.51 -6.08 4.86
N LEU A 156 0.42 -5.54 4.05
CA LEU A 156 0.97 -6.24 2.89
C LEU A 156 1.65 -7.56 3.30
N SER A 157 2.44 -7.55 4.37
CA SER A 157 3.09 -8.76 4.91
C SER A 157 2.09 -9.81 5.43
N LYS A 158 0.99 -9.36 6.06
CA LYS A 158 -0.11 -10.25 6.45
C LYS A 158 -0.85 -10.83 5.25
N ILE A 159 -1.12 -10.02 4.23
CA ILE A 159 -1.74 -10.47 2.98
C ILE A 159 -0.85 -11.50 2.28
N ALA A 160 0.45 -11.22 2.20
CA ALA A 160 1.41 -12.16 1.65
C ALA A 160 1.34 -13.49 2.42
N SER A 161 1.43 -13.46 3.76
CA SER A 161 1.28 -14.63 4.65
C SER A 161 -0.03 -15.41 4.41
N GLN A 162 -1.16 -14.74 4.21
CA GLN A 162 -2.44 -15.42 3.93
C GLN A 162 -2.47 -16.07 2.55
N LEU A 163 -1.95 -15.38 1.52
CA LEU A 163 -1.81 -15.95 0.19
C LEU A 163 -0.87 -17.16 0.24
N PHE A 164 0.18 -17.09 1.06
CA PHE A 164 1.14 -18.16 1.27
C PHE A 164 0.54 -19.44 1.88
N GLU A 165 -0.26 -19.33 2.94
CA GLU A 165 -0.93 -20.50 3.55
C GLU A 165 -1.80 -21.27 2.55
N SER A 166 -2.37 -20.57 1.56
CA SER A 166 -3.17 -21.21 0.51
C SER A 166 -2.33 -22.03 -0.48
N VAL A 167 -1.04 -21.66 -0.68
CA VAL A 167 -0.11 -22.36 -1.58
C VAL A 167 0.45 -23.62 -0.93
N GLY A 168 0.90 -23.51 0.32
CA GLY A 168 1.53 -24.64 1.04
C GLY A 168 0.61 -25.86 1.13
N LYS A 169 -0.71 -25.63 1.18
CA LYS A 169 -1.75 -26.67 1.24
C LYS A 169 -1.94 -27.44 -0.07
N SER A 170 -1.40 -26.96 -1.18
CA SER A 170 -1.75 -27.46 -2.50
C SER A 170 -0.50 -27.63 -3.36
N ILE A 171 0.15 -28.78 -3.21
CA ILE A 171 1.35 -29.18 -3.95
C ILE A 171 0.98 -29.85 -5.29
N SER A 172 -0.19 -29.56 -5.86
CA SER A 172 -0.59 -30.08 -7.18
C SER A 172 -0.28 -29.05 -8.28
N GLY A 173 -0.13 -29.51 -9.52
CA GLY A 173 0.16 -28.60 -10.64
C GLY A 173 -0.98 -27.61 -10.94
N GLU A 174 -2.22 -27.96 -10.60
CA GLU A 174 -3.40 -27.10 -10.84
C GLU A 174 -3.51 -25.95 -9.84
N SER A 175 -3.17 -26.18 -8.58
CA SER A 175 -3.17 -25.12 -7.57
C SER A 175 -2.07 -24.09 -7.80
N PHE A 176 -0.94 -24.51 -8.36
CA PHE A 176 0.14 -23.60 -8.74
C PHE A 176 -0.33 -22.58 -9.81
N LYS A 177 -1.08 -23.02 -10.83
CA LYS A 177 -1.63 -22.11 -11.86
C LYS A 177 -2.65 -21.12 -11.31
N GLN A 178 -3.50 -21.57 -10.39
CA GLN A 178 -4.45 -20.69 -9.72
C GLN A 178 -3.73 -19.62 -8.89
N TRP A 179 -2.67 -20.01 -8.18
CA TRP A 179 -1.83 -19.08 -7.43
C TRP A 179 -1.02 -18.14 -8.31
N GLU A 180 -0.51 -18.62 -9.45
CA GLU A 180 0.16 -17.80 -10.45
C GLU A 180 -0.75 -16.68 -10.95
N GLY A 181 -1.99 -17.02 -11.32
CA GLY A 181 -3.00 -16.03 -11.70
C GLY A 181 -3.33 -15.05 -10.57
N LEU A 182 -3.34 -15.51 -9.31
CA LEU A 182 -3.50 -14.60 -8.16
C LEU A 182 -2.34 -13.61 -8.04
N ILE A 183 -1.09 -14.04 -8.23
CA ILE A 183 0.10 -13.17 -8.21
C ILE A 183 0.09 -12.18 -9.36
N GLU A 184 -0.31 -12.60 -10.55
CA GLU A 184 -0.45 -11.70 -11.70
C GLU A 184 -1.47 -10.59 -11.42
N LEU A 185 -2.56 -10.94 -10.73
CA LEU A 185 -3.55 -9.96 -10.29
C LEU A 185 -3.02 -9.00 -9.22
N LEU A 186 -1.95 -9.31 -8.49
CA LEU A 186 -1.34 -8.40 -7.50
C LEU A 186 -0.61 -7.22 -8.15
N GLY A 187 -0.45 -7.22 -9.47
CA GLY A 187 0.21 -6.16 -10.23
C GLY A 187 1.72 -6.31 -10.25
N SER A 188 2.32 -6.15 -11.43
CA SER A 188 3.78 -6.11 -11.63
C SER A 188 4.34 -4.68 -11.72
N GLU A 189 3.47 -3.67 -11.65
CA GLU A 189 3.82 -2.27 -11.87
C GLU A 189 4.15 -1.58 -10.55
N GLY A 190 5.44 -1.57 -10.22
CA GLY A 190 6.01 -0.95 -9.01
C GLY A 190 7.09 -1.83 -8.42
N GLN A 191 7.99 -1.28 -7.59
CA GLN A 191 8.81 -2.12 -6.74
C GLN A 191 7.87 -2.81 -5.75
N PRO A 192 7.70 -4.15 -5.80
CA PRO A 192 6.85 -4.82 -4.83
C PRO A 192 7.43 -4.59 -3.44
N ALA A 193 6.73 -3.78 -2.65
CA ALA A 193 7.03 -3.52 -1.25
C ALA A 193 6.91 -4.82 -0.42
N GLY A 194 7.91 -5.08 0.42
CA GLY A 194 7.88 -6.13 1.43
C GLY A 194 7.71 -7.57 0.92
N GLY A 195 6.91 -8.36 1.63
CA GLY A 195 6.73 -9.80 1.42
C GLY A 195 6.12 -10.23 0.07
N LEU A 196 5.63 -9.28 -0.73
CA LEU A 196 5.09 -9.55 -2.07
C LEU A 196 6.19 -9.76 -3.12
N ASP A 197 7.36 -9.13 -2.96
CA ASP A 197 8.51 -9.35 -3.85
C ASP A 197 8.93 -10.83 -3.87
N PHE A 198 8.92 -11.44 -2.68
CA PHE A 198 9.18 -12.87 -2.53
C PHE A 198 8.16 -13.73 -3.30
N LEU A 199 6.87 -13.37 -3.35
CA LEU A 199 5.86 -14.10 -4.14
C LEU A 199 6.23 -14.13 -5.62
N HIS A 200 6.56 -12.98 -6.20
CA HIS A 200 6.94 -12.88 -7.61
C HIS A 200 8.21 -13.67 -7.89
N LYS A 201 9.24 -13.52 -7.05
CA LYS A 201 10.49 -14.28 -7.20
C LYS A 201 10.28 -15.80 -7.07
N TYR A 202 9.43 -16.25 -6.15
CA TYR A 202 9.13 -17.67 -5.97
C TYR A 202 8.33 -18.24 -7.16
N ARG A 203 7.39 -17.47 -7.70
CA ARG A 203 6.68 -17.81 -8.94
C ARG A 203 7.66 -17.97 -10.09
N ASP A 204 8.58 -17.02 -10.26
CA ASP A 204 9.53 -17.03 -11.36
C ASP A 204 10.51 -18.21 -11.24
N PHE A 205 10.98 -18.51 -10.03
CA PHE A 205 11.77 -19.72 -9.73
C PHE A 205 11.03 -21.01 -10.13
N LYS A 206 9.76 -21.14 -9.73
CA LYS A 206 8.92 -22.29 -10.09
C LYS A 206 8.71 -22.41 -11.59
N LYS A 207 8.52 -21.29 -12.32
CA LYS A 207 8.46 -21.28 -13.79
C LYS A 207 9.74 -21.82 -14.40
N CYS A 208 10.90 -21.38 -13.91
CA CYS A 208 12.20 -21.90 -14.37
C CYS A 208 12.32 -23.41 -14.15
N LEU A 209 11.86 -23.93 -13.01
CA LEU A 209 11.86 -25.37 -12.71
C LEU A 209 10.91 -26.18 -13.61
N GLN A 210 9.75 -25.62 -13.97
CA GLN A 210 8.73 -26.30 -14.77
C GLN A 210 9.02 -26.27 -16.28
N HIS A 211 10.00 -25.49 -16.73
CA HIS A 211 10.37 -25.42 -18.14
C HIS A 211 10.78 -26.81 -18.67
N PRO A 212 10.25 -27.29 -19.81
CA PRO A 212 10.53 -28.64 -20.33
C PRO A 212 12.03 -28.91 -20.52
N ASP A 213 12.77 -27.87 -20.89
CA ASP A 213 14.21 -27.93 -21.14
C ASP A 213 15.05 -27.83 -19.87
N SER A 214 14.47 -27.47 -18.71
CA SER A 214 15.22 -27.30 -17.44
C SER A 214 15.94 -28.57 -16.99
N LYS A 215 15.54 -29.75 -17.51
CA LYS A 215 16.15 -31.06 -17.24
C LYS A 215 17.26 -31.47 -18.22
N LYS A 216 17.41 -30.76 -19.34
CA LYS A 216 18.34 -31.13 -20.42
C LYS A 216 19.29 -30.01 -20.80
N ASP A 217 18.81 -28.78 -20.70
CA ASP A 217 19.53 -27.55 -20.97
C ASP A 217 20.23 -27.04 -19.71
N ALA A 218 21.55 -26.89 -19.80
CA ALA A 218 22.37 -26.41 -18.71
C ALA A 218 22.16 -24.91 -18.45
N ASP A 219 21.81 -24.12 -19.47
CA ASP A 219 21.65 -22.68 -19.32
C ASP A 219 20.34 -22.33 -18.61
N ALA A 220 19.24 -22.99 -18.98
CA ALA A 220 17.96 -22.90 -18.26
C ALA A 220 18.11 -23.35 -16.78
N ALA A 221 18.88 -24.41 -16.53
CA ALA A 221 19.12 -24.89 -15.17
C ALA A 221 19.99 -23.90 -14.35
N ARG A 222 20.98 -23.24 -14.97
CA ARG A 222 21.76 -22.16 -14.34
C ARG A 222 20.88 -20.98 -13.98
N GLN A 223 19.98 -20.56 -14.87
CA GLN A 223 19.03 -19.49 -14.57
C GLN A 223 18.12 -19.85 -13.37
N ALA A 224 17.69 -21.11 -13.28
CA ALA A 224 16.93 -21.59 -12.12
C ALA A 224 17.75 -21.55 -10.82
N VAL A 225 19.06 -21.87 -10.89
CA VAL A 225 19.99 -21.74 -9.75
C VAL A 225 20.17 -20.26 -9.36
N GLU A 226 20.34 -19.35 -10.30
CA GLU A 226 20.44 -17.91 -10.01
C GLU A 226 19.19 -17.39 -9.31
N SER A 227 18.00 -17.80 -9.79
CA SER A 227 16.71 -17.47 -9.18
C SER A 227 16.59 -18.04 -7.76
N LEU A 228 16.98 -19.30 -7.54
CA LEU A 228 17.08 -19.91 -6.21
C LEU A 228 17.99 -19.11 -5.28
N MET A 229 19.17 -18.74 -5.74
CA MET A 229 20.14 -18.00 -4.91
C MET A 229 19.63 -16.60 -4.59
N SER A 230 18.95 -15.93 -5.52
CA SER A 230 18.28 -14.64 -5.30
C SER A 230 17.23 -14.75 -4.18
N LEU A 231 16.41 -15.80 -4.20
CA LEU A 231 15.43 -16.09 -3.15
C LEU A 231 16.07 -16.35 -1.79
N MET A 232 17.08 -17.22 -1.74
CA MET A 232 17.68 -17.66 -0.48
C MET A 232 18.58 -16.59 0.18
N ARG A 233 19.07 -15.61 -0.60
CA ARG A 233 19.80 -14.44 -0.09
C ARG A 233 18.89 -13.30 0.35
N ASN A 234 17.65 -13.25 -0.14
CA ASN A 234 16.71 -12.20 0.21
C ASN A 234 16.26 -12.33 1.67
N ALA A 235 16.51 -11.29 2.49
CA ALA A 235 16.12 -11.25 3.89
C ALA A 235 14.59 -11.27 4.07
N SER A 236 13.84 -10.85 3.05
CA SER A 236 12.37 -10.85 3.03
C SER A 236 11.77 -12.23 2.76
N THR A 237 12.58 -13.25 2.43
CA THR A 237 12.10 -14.62 2.24
C THR A 237 11.76 -15.25 3.60
N PRO A 238 10.48 -15.57 3.88
CA PRO A 238 10.07 -16.07 5.19
C PRO A 238 10.71 -17.41 5.53
N GLN A 239 11.14 -17.59 6.78
CA GLN A 239 11.92 -18.76 7.20
C GLN A 239 11.20 -20.09 6.98
N HIS A 240 9.87 -20.14 7.21
CA HIS A 240 9.08 -21.36 7.00
C HIS A 240 9.02 -21.82 5.53
N PHE A 241 9.37 -20.95 4.56
CA PHE A 241 9.43 -21.30 3.13
C PHE A 241 10.78 -21.84 2.67
N TRP A 242 11.83 -21.75 3.48
CA TRP A 242 13.15 -22.22 3.06
C TRP A 242 13.13 -23.71 2.71
N LEU A 243 12.43 -24.54 3.48
CA LEU A 243 12.34 -25.96 3.19
C LEU A 243 11.52 -26.27 1.92
N PRO A 244 10.31 -25.69 1.70
CA PRO A 244 9.61 -25.81 0.41
C PRO A 244 10.46 -25.43 -0.80
N ILE A 245 11.13 -24.27 -0.75
CA ILE A 245 12.00 -23.78 -1.84
C ILE A 245 13.14 -24.79 -2.10
N LEU A 246 13.79 -25.26 -1.03
CA LEU A 246 14.88 -26.23 -1.14
C LEU A 246 14.40 -27.60 -1.65
N TYR A 247 13.20 -28.02 -1.26
CA TYR A 247 12.59 -29.27 -1.73
C TYR A 247 12.30 -29.20 -3.23
N ASP A 248 11.78 -28.06 -3.72
CA ASP A 248 11.61 -27.80 -5.14
C ASP A 248 12.94 -27.78 -5.90
N ALA A 249 14.00 -27.27 -5.26
CA ALA A 249 15.35 -27.21 -5.80
C ALA A 249 16.10 -28.56 -5.84
N VAL A 250 15.56 -29.64 -5.27
CA VAL A 250 16.26 -30.93 -5.21
C VAL A 250 16.71 -31.40 -6.60
N LYS A 251 15.90 -31.18 -7.65
CA LYS A 251 16.27 -31.55 -9.03
C LYS A 251 17.52 -30.81 -9.54
N LEU A 252 17.74 -29.58 -9.07
CA LEU A 252 18.93 -28.79 -9.41
C LEU A 252 20.15 -29.27 -8.61
N LEU A 253 19.95 -29.64 -7.34
CA LEU A 253 20.99 -30.19 -6.47
C LEU A 253 21.46 -31.58 -6.91
N SER A 254 20.55 -32.39 -7.47
CA SER A 254 20.84 -33.73 -7.97
C SER A 254 21.16 -33.76 -9.46
N TRP A 255 21.69 -32.67 -10.04
CA TRP A 255 21.93 -32.60 -11.48
C TRP A 255 23.03 -33.58 -11.93
N ASP A 256 22.72 -34.48 -12.87
CA ASP A 256 23.57 -35.65 -13.15
C ASP A 256 24.94 -35.32 -13.76
N LYS A 257 25.02 -34.29 -14.62
CA LYS A 257 26.25 -34.03 -15.41
C LYS A 257 27.38 -33.45 -14.58
N ARG A 258 27.16 -32.25 -14.04
CA ARG A 258 28.09 -31.45 -13.23
C ARG A 258 27.28 -30.69 -12.17
N PRO A 259 27.81 -30.46 -10.96
CA PRO A 259 27.12 -29.67 -9.96
C PRO A 259 26.89 -28.26 -10.50
N LEU A 260 25.63 -27.85 -10.54
CA LEU A 260 25.23 -26.50 -10.96
C LEU A 260 25.40 -25.49 -9.83
N ILE A 261 25.44 -25.98 -8.59
CA ILE A 261 25.52 -25.20 -7.36
C ILE A 261 26.90 -25.44 -6.77
N ASN A 262 27.68 -24.37 -6.62
CA ASN A 262 29.07 -24.44 -6.16
C ASN A 262 29.18 -24.63 -4.63
N VAL A 263 30.39 -24.79 -4.11
CA VAL A 263 30.63 -25.02 -2.67
C VAL A 263 30.08 -23.87 -1.82
N SER A 264 30.35 -22.62 -2.21
CA SER A 264 29.88 -21.43 -1.47
C SER A 264 28.35 -21.32 -1.41
N GLN A 265 27.67 -21.62 -2.51
CA GLN A 265 26.22 -21.61 -2.61
C GLN A 265 25.63 -22.77 -1.81
N THR A 266 26.21 -23.96 -1.89
CA THR A 266 25.76 -25.13 -1.10
C THR A 266 25.85 -24.86 0.39
N ASN A 267 26.95 -24.24 0.85
CA ASN A 267 27.11 -23.82 2.24
C ASN A 267 26.06 -22.79 2.68
N LEU A 268 25.68 -21.84 1.81
CA LEU A 268 24.58 -20.91 2.11
C LEU A 268 23.26 -21.67 2.36
N LEU A 269 22.93 -22.63 1.51
CA LEU A 269 21.70 -23.42 1.64
C LEU A 269 21.71 -24.30 2.90
N LEU A 270 22.88 -24.86 3.25
CA LEU A 270 23.07 -25.61 4.51
C LEU A 270 22.89 -24.71 5.74
N ASN A 271 23.46 -23.50 5.73
CA ASN A 271 23.27 -22.53 6.80
C ASN A 271 21.79 -22.18 6.98
N LYS A 272 21.05 -22.00 5.87
CA LYS A 272 19.60 -21.76 5.92
C LYS A 272 18.82 -22.92 6.53
N LEU A 273 19.19 -24.17 6.24
CA LEU A 273 18.57 -25.33 6.91
C LEU A 273 18.91 -25.41 8.40
N GLN A 274 20.12 -25.01 8.79
CA GLN A 274 20.51 -24.95 10.19
C GLN A 274 19.72 -23.88 10.93
N GLU A 275 19.64 -22.66 10.39
CA GLU A 275 18.80 -21.58 10.90
C GLU A 275 17.33 -22.04 11.03
N LEU A 276 16.79 -22.75 10.04
CA LEU A 276 15.45 -23.32 10.09
C LEU A 276 15.28 -24.34 11.23
N SER A 277 16.27 -25.19 11.47
CA SER A 277 16.21 -26.18 12.55
C SER A 277 16.11 -25.54 13.93
N LEU A 278 16.73 -24.37 14.11
CA LEU A 278 16.63 -23.58 15.34
C LEU A 278 15.26 -22.88 15.42
N ALA A 279 14.76 -22.35 14.29
CA ALA A 279 13.45 -21.69 14.24
C ALA A 279 12.30 -22.65 14.59
N ARG A 280 12.40 -23.93 14.19
CA ARG A 280 11.42 -24.99 14.51
C ARG A 280 11.24 -25.26 16.00
N LEU A 281 12.17 -24.83 16.85
CA LEU A 281 12.07 -24.99 18.30
C LEU A 281 11.18 -23.91 18.96
N ARG A 282 10.79 -22.88 18.20
CA ARG A 282 9.95 -21.79 18.71
C ARG A 282 8.47 -22.20 18.71
N PRO A 283 7.69 -21.81 19.73
CA PRO A 283 6.29 -22.23 19.90
C PRO A 283 5.34 -21.68 18.82
N ASP A 284 5.73 -20.60 18.14
CA ASP A 284 4.99 -19.92 17.07
C ASP A 284 5.35 -20.43 15.67
N PHE A 285 6.27 -21.40 15.56
CA PHE A 285 6.70 -21.90 14.26
C PHE A 285 5.63 -22.78 13.61
N VAL A 286 5.17 -22.37 12.43
CA VAL A 286 4.25 -23.15 11.60
C VAL A 286 5.04 -24.01 10.62
N GLU A 287 4.92 -25.33 10.74
CA GLU A 287 5.62 -26.26 9.85
C GLU A 287 4.93 -26.28 8.47
N PRO A 288 5.69 -26.16 7.36
CA PRO A 288 5.10 -26.23 6.03
C PRO A 288 4.54 -27.62 5.77
N GLU A 289 3.39 -27.69 5.11
CA GLU A 289 2.81 -28.95 4.65
C GLU A 289 3.69 -29.52 3.52
N LEU A 290 4.51 -30.51 3.86
CA LEU A 290 5.42 -31.20 2.95
C LEU A 290 5.41 -32.70 3.26
N PRO A 291 5.81 -33.56 2.31
CA PRO A 291 6.01 -34.97 2.59
C PRO A 291 6.99 -35.17 3.77
N THR A 292 6.74 -36.16 4.63
CA THR A 292 7.55 -36.43 5.83
C THR A 292 9.03 -36.67 5.54
N HIS A 293 9.36 -37.10 4.31
CA HIS A 293 10.73 -37.34 3.84
C HIS A 293 11.40 -36.10 3.21
N ALA A 294 10.69 -34.98 3.05
CA ALA A 294 11.20 -33.81 2.33
C ALA A 294 12.50 -33.27 2.92
N LEU A 295 12.57 -33.13 4.25
CA LEU A 295 13.77 -32.67 4.94
C LEU A 295 14.97 -33.60 4.72
N ASN A 296 14.75 -34.91 4.81
CA ASN A 296 15.81 -35.90 4.61
C ASN A 296 16.30 -35.89 3.16
N HIS A 297 15.38 -35.74 2.21
CA HIS A 297 15.72 -35.66 0.79
C HIS A 297 16.58 -34.43 0.48
N VAL A 298 16.18 -33.26 0.99
CA VAL A 298 16.96 -32.02 0.83
C VAL A 298 18.36 -32.16 1.45
N ARG A 299 18.45 -32.68 2.68
CA ARG A 299 19.74 -32.90 3.36
C ARG A 299 20.66 -33.81 2.56
N TYR A 300 20.12 -34.92 2.05
CA TYR A 300 20.86 -35.86 1.22
C TYR A 300 21.37 -35.17 -0.06
N SER A 301 20.49 -34.49 -0.81
CA SER A 301 20.87 -33.82 -2.06
C SER A 301 21.91 -32.71 -1.85
N LEU A 302 21.83 -31.94 -0.76
CA LEU A 302 22.85 -30.95 -0.42
C LEU A 302 24.20 -31.58 -0.09
N ALA A 303 24.21 -32.66 0.70
CA ALA A 303 25.45 -33.37 1.04
C ALA A 303 26.11 -33.97 -0.22
N THR A 304 25.32 -34.59 -1.09
CA THR A 304 25.80 -35.12 -2.36
C THR A 304 26.32 -34.03 -3.29
N ASN A 305 25.61 -32.90 -3.41
CA ASN A 305 26.05 -31.77 -4.23
C ASN A 305 27.36 -31.18 -3.69
N LEU A 306 27.48 -31.01 -2.36
CA LEU A 306 28.69 -30.50 -1.72
C LEU A 306 29.91 -31.37 -2.04
N GLY A 307 29.78 -32.70 -1.88
CA GLY A 307 30.87 -33.63 -2.18
C GLY A 307 31.30 -33.56 -3.65
N ARG A 308 30.34 -33.47 -4.58
CA ARG A 308 30.62 -33.34 -6.02
C ARG A 308 31.25 -32.00 -6.37
N ALA A 309 30.75 -30.90 -5.80
CA ALA A 309 31.26 -29.55 -6.06
C ALA A 309 32.69 -29.39 -5.56
N ILE A 310 33.03 -29.93 -4.37
CA ILE A 310 34.41 -29.93 -3.86
C ILE A 310 35.35 -30.64 -4.84
N LEU A 311 34.97 -31.81 -5.34
CA LEU A 311 35.78 -32.58 -6.28
C LEU A 311 35.98 -31.88 -7.63
N GLU A 312 35.05 -31.02 -8.05
CA GLU A 312 35.15 -30.26 -9.30
C GLU A 312 35.90 -28.92 -9.13
N GLU A 313 35.93 -28.36 -7.93
CA GLU A 313 36.66 -27.12 -7.59
C GLU A 313 38.10 -27.37 -7.09
N SER A 314 38.47 -28.63 -6.78
CA SER A 314 39.81 -29.04 -6.35
C SER A 314 40.77 -29.24 -7.53
#